data_AF-A0AA95KCL1-F1
#
_entry.id   AF-A0AA95KCL1-F1
#
_cell.length_a   1.000
_cell.length_b   1.000
_cell.length_c   1.000
_cell.angle_alpha   90.00
_cell.angle_beta   90.00
_cell.angle_gamma   90.00
#
_symmetry.space_group_name_H-M   'P 1'
#
loop_
_entity.id
_entity.type
_entity.pdbx_description
1 polymer ?
#
loop_
_entity_poly.entity_id
_entity_poly.type
_entity_poly.pdbx_seq_one_letter_code
_entity_poly.pdbx_strand_id
1 'polypeptide(L)'
;MTAIKTGLIFTSFAFLLSACATVAAPDAPKTQDNSPSARMANPASLNCLQQRGKLQTLKTSQGEVTYCLLPSGKKCEEWDMFRGNCPVRTVNANRKFGNQSKND
;
A
#
# COMPACT_ATOMS: atom_id res chain seq x y z
N MET A 1 -47.67 -42.34 34.10
CA MET A 1 -47.44 -43.61 33.41
C MET A 1 -46.62 -43.30 32.17
N THR A 2 -45.33 -43.61 32.21
CA THR A 2 -44.32 -43.24 31.21
C THR A 2 -43.97 -44.48 30.40
N ALA A 3 -44.12 -44.43 29.07
CA ALA A 3 -43.47 -45.27 28.07
C ALA A 3 -43.99 -44.79 26.70
N ILE A 4 -43.15 -44.49 25.70
CA ILE A 4 -42.59 -45.43 24.71
C ILE A 4 -41.31 -44.77 24.17
N LYS A 5 -40.11 -45.25 24.53
CA LYS A 5 -39.31 -46.27 23.82
C LYS A 5 -38.70 -45.75 22.50
N THR A 6 -37.41 -45.46 22.59
CA THR A 6 -36.45 -45.05 21.56
C THR A 6 -36.56 -45.90 20.30
N GLY A 7 -36.72 -45.27 19.14
CA GLY A 7 -36.61 -45.89 17.82
C GLY A 7 -35.89 -44.93 16.88
N LEU A 8 -34.64 -45.29 16.55
CA LEU A 8 -33.83 -44.65 15.51
C LEU A 8 -34.63 -44.53 14.22
N ILE A 9 -35.06 -43.32 13.89
CA ILE A 9 -35.48 -42.96 12.53
C ILE A 9 -34.31 -42.21 11.91
N PHE A 10 -33.38 -42.99 11.35
CA PHE A 10 -32.41 -42.55 10.36
C PHE A 10 -33.18 -42.21 9.07
N THR A 11 -33.91 -41.09 9.05
CA THR A 11 -34.42 -40.54 7.80
C THR A 11 -33.42 -39.53 7.29
N SER A 12 -32.49 -40.07 6.50
CA SER A 12 -31.80 -39.45 5.37
C SER A 12 -32.27 -38.02 5.09
N PHE A 13 -31.51 -37.04 5.58
CA PHE A 13 -31.64 -35.67 5.08
C PHE A 13 -31.09 -35.70 3.66
N ALA A 14 -31.97 -35.95 2.69
CA ALA A 14 -31.64 -35.96 1.29
C ALA A 14 -31.05 -34.59 0.94
N PHE A 15 -29.75 -34.60 0.66
CA PHE A 15 -28.99 -33.52 0.07
C PHE A 15 -29.68 -33.11 -1.23
N LEU A 16 -30.52 -32.07 -1.19
CA LEU A 16 -30.95 -31.36 -2.38
C LEU A 16 -29.92 -30.25 -2.64
N LEU A 17 -28.75 -30.66 -3.15
CA LEU A 17 -27.86 -29.73 -3.82
C LEU A 17 -28.51 -29.40 -5.16
N SER A 18 -29.36 -28.37 -5.14
CA SER A 18 -29.94 -27.78 -6.34
C SER A 18 -28.80 -27.21 -7.19
N ALA A 19 -28.40 -27.98 -8.21
CA ALA A 19 -27.46 -27.53 -9.22
C ALA A 19 -28.16 -26.46 -10.08
N CYS A 20 -27.94 -25.19 -9.75
CA CYS A 20 -28.32 -24.11 -10.65
C CYS A 20 -27.39 -24.21 -11.87
N ALA A 21 -27.95 -24.63 -13.00
CA ALA A 21 -27.26 -24.67 -14.27
C ALA A 21 -26.60 -23.31 -14.55
N THR A 22 -25.28 -23.32 -14.69
CA THR A 22 -24.52 -22.18 -15.19
C THR A 22 -24.90 -21.96 -16.65
N VAL A 23 -25.80 -21.01 -16.88
CA VAL A 23 -25.92 -20.38 -18.20
C VAL A 23 -24.60 -19.67 -18.46
N ALA A 24 -23.78 -20.24 -19.34
CA ALA A 24 -22.65 -19.52 -19.90
C ALA A 24 -23.23 -18.35 -20.71
N ALA A 25 -23.25 -17.17 -20.10
CA ALA A 25 -23.48 -15.94 -20.84
C ALA A 25 -22.39 -15.84 -21.91
N PRO A 26 -22.72 -15.44 -23.16
CA PRO A 26 -21.71 -15.19 -24.17
C PRO A 26 -20.71 -14.18 -23.59
N ASP A 27 -19.42 -14.45 -23.76
CA ASP A 27 -18.32 -13.60 -23.32
C ASP A 27 -18.61 -12.14 -23.69
N ALA A 28 -19.11 -11.38 -22.71
CA ALA A 28 -19.15 -9.95 -22.82
C ALA A 28 -17.69 -9.52 -23.01
N PRO A 29 -17.37 -8.71 -24.04
CA PRO A 29 -16.01 -8.22 -24.20
C PRO A 29 -15.62 -7.56 -22.88
N LYS A 30 -14.59 -8.11 -22.21
CA LYS A 30 -13.95 -7.46 -21.07
C LYS A 30 -13.44 -6.14 -21.61
N THR A 31 -14.27 -5.11 -21.48
CA THR A 31 -13.87 -3.73 -21.66
C THR A 31 -12.76 -3.55 -20.64
N GLN A 32 -11.53 -3.52 -21.12
CA GLN A 32 -10.41 -3.08 -20.31
C GLN A 32 -10.79 -1.67 -19.90
N ASP A 33 -11.22 -1.57 -18.63
CA ASP A 33 -11.59 -0.34 -18.01
C ASP A 33 -10.32 0.52 -17.97
N ASN A 34 -10.16 1.33 -19.02
CA ASN A 34 -9.17 2.40 -19.11
C ASN A 34 -9.61 3.58 -18.22
N SER A 35 -10.41 3.35 -17.18
CA SER A 35 -10.52 4.29 -16.09
C SER A 35 -9.12 4.53 -15.53
N PRO A 36 -8.68 5.79 -15.40
CA PRO A 36 -7.46 6.12 -14.71
C PRO A 36 -7.55 5.49 -13.32
N SER A 37 -6.83 4.40 -13.11
CA SER A 37 -6.73 3.80 -11.79
C SER A 37 -6.09 4.88 -10.94
N ALA A 38 -6.85 5.47 -10.02
CA ALA A 38 -6.37 6.54 -9.17
C ALA A 38 -5.22 5.99 -8.31
N ARG A 39 -4.01 6.05 -8.83
CA ARG A 39 -2.81 5.65 -8.10
C ARG A 39 -2.57 6.76 -7.09
N MET A 40 -2.84 6.45 -5.83
CA MET A 40 -2.46 7.33 -4.73
C MET A 40 -0.96 7.61 -4.83
N ALA A 41 -0.56 8.85 -4.59
CA ALA A 41 0.85 9.22 -4.57
C ALA A 41 1.58 8.44 -3.47
N ASN A 42 2.83 8.05 -3.73
CA ASN A 42 3.67 7.39 -2.73
C ASN A 42 3.97 8.39 -1.59
N PRO A 43 3.61 8.08 -0.33
CA PRO A 43 3.83 8.99 0.80
C PRO A 43 5.31 9.28 1.05
N ALA A 44 6.22 8.34 0.80
CA ALA A 44 7.66 8.56 0.91
C ALA A 44 8.15 9.56 -0.14
N SER A 45 7.66 9.41 -1.37
CA SER A 45 7.97 10.33 -2.45
C SER A 45 7.45 11.75 -2.17
N LEU A 46 6.22 11.89 -1.66
CA LEU A 46 5.68 13.19 -1.23
C LEU A 46 6.49 13.81 -0.10
N ASN A 47 6.90 13.02 0.89
CA ASN A 47 7.72 13.49 1.99
C ASN A 47 9.05 14.05 1.50
N CYS A 48 9.73 13.38 0.56
CA CYS A 48 10.96 13.92 -0.04
C CYS A 48 10.75 15.31 -0.67
N LEU A 49 9.67 15.49 -1.42
CA LEU A 49 9.34 16.77 -2.06
C LEU A 49 9.01 17.85 -1.03
N GLN A 50 8.33 17.50 0.07
CA GLN A 50 8.07 18.41 1.19
C GLN A 50 9.37 18.92 1.84
N GLN A 51 10.41 18.08 1.88
CA GLN A 51 11.75 18.47 2.35
C GLN A 51 12.58 19.23 1.31
N ARG A 52 11.95 19.70 0.22
CA ARG A 52 12.61 20.37 -0.93
C ARG A 52 13.64 19.48 -1.63
N GLY A 53 13.53 18.16 -1.45
CA GLY A 53 14.40 17.20 -2.11
C GLY A 53 13.95 16.87 -3.54
N LYS A 54 14.79 16.09 -4.23
CA LYS A 54 14.51 15.52 -5.56
C LYS A 54 14.56 14.01 -5.48
N LEU A 55 13.63 13.34 -6.15
CA LEU A 55 13.60 11.88 -6.23
C LEU A 55 14.60 11.39 -7.29
N GLN A 56 15.36 10.36 -6.94
CA GLN A 56 16.28 9.66 -7.84
C GLN A 56 16.05 8.16 -7.71
N THR A 57 15.41 7.57 -8.72
CA THR A 57 15.19 6.12 -8.80
C THR A 57 16.37 5.44 -9.47
N LEU A 58 16.88 4.37 -8.84
CA LEU A 58 17.94 3.52 -9.34
C LEU A 58 17.40 2.11 -9.57
N LYS A 59 17.65 1.56 -10.76
CA LYS A 59 17.38 0.16 -11.06
C LYS A 59 18.53 -0.69 -10.52
N THR A 60 18.19 -1.74 -9.80
CA THR A 60 19.10 -2.73 -9.23
C THR A 60 18.67 -4.13 -9.68
N SER A 61 19.50 -5.14 -9.45
CA SER A 61 19.12 -6.54 -9.68
C SER A 61 17.95 -7.00 -8.80
N GLN A 62 17.69 -6.30 -7.69
CA GLN A 62 16.62 -6.60 -6.74
C GLN A 62 15.34 -5.77 -6.98
N GLY A 63 15.33 -4.89 -7.99
CA GLY A 63 14.23 -3.98 -8.27
C GLY A 63 14.65 -2.52 -8.24
N GLU A 64 13.70 -1.62 -8.03
CA GLU A 64 13.93 -0.17 -8.02
C GLU A 64 14.08 0.35 -6.59
N VAL A 65 15.09 1.20 -6.36
CA VAL A 65 15.30 1.91 -5.10
C VAL A 65 15.24 3.41 -5.39
N THR A 66 14.38 4.12 -4.67
CA THR A 66 14.24 5.55 -4.82
C THR A 66 14.93 6.28 -3.67
N TYR A 67 15.76 7.24 -4.02
CA TYR A 67 16.46 8.11 -3.07
C TYR A 67 15.90 9.52 -3.12
N CYS A 68 15.86 10.16 -1.96
CA CYS A 68 15.69 11.60 -1.79
C CYS A 68 17.04 12.32 -1.77
N LEU A 69 17.25 13.21 -2.73
CA LEU A 69 18.40 14.12 -2.80
C LEU A 69 18.02 15.47 -2.21
N LEU A 70 18.54 15.80 -1.04
CA LEU A 70 18.24 17.05 -0.36
C LEU A 70 19.08 18.23 -0.90
N PRO A 71 18.61 19.49 -0.76
CA PRO A 71 19.38 20.67 -1.15
C PRO A 71 20.73 20.80 -0.43
N SER A 72 20.87 20.18 0.75
CA SER A 72 22.12 20.10 1.49
C SER A 72 23.17 19.19 0.82
N GLY A 73 22.83 18.50 -0.27
CA GLY A 73 23.65 17.47 -0.91
C GLY A 73 23.51 16.08 -0.28
N LYS A 74 22.76 15.96 0.84
CA LYS A 74 22.52 14.68 1.49
C LYS A 74 21.63 13.80 0.61
N LYS A 75 22.08 12.56 0.37
CA LYS A 75 21.31 11.51 -0.28
C LYS A 75 20.77 10.55 0.78
N CYS A 76 19.50 10.21 0.68
CA CYS A 76 18.85 9.26 1.57
C CYS A 76 17.85 8.38 0.84
N GLU A 77 17.66 7.15 1.27
CA GLU A 77 16.57 6.31 0.75
C GLU A 77 15.20 6.92 1.17
N GLU A 78 14.19 6.86 0.29
CA GLU A 78 12.93 7.60 0.49
C GLU A 78 12.13 7.12 1.71
N TRP A 79 12.14 5.83 2.02
CA TRP A 79 11.45 5.29 3.18
C TRP A 79 12.19 5.57 4.49
N ASP A 80 13.52 5.60 4.48
CA ASP A 80 14.31 6.06 5.62
C ASP A 80 14.10 7.54 5.92
N MET A 81 13.94 8.36 4.88
CA MET A 81 13.52 9.76 5.03
C MET A 81 12.12 9.84 5.66
N PHE A 82 11.15 9.11 5.10
CA PHE A 82 9.77 9.09 5.60
C PHE A 82 9.67 8.67 7.07
N ARG A 83 10.47 7.70 7.50
CA ARG A 83 10.53 7.23 8.90
C ARG A 83 11.34 8.13 9.84
N GLY A 84 12.01 9.17 9.33
CA GLY A 84 12.87 10.04 10.13
C GLY A 84 14.22 9.42 10.50
N ASN A 85 14.58 8.26 9.93
CA ASN A 85 15.92 7.66 10.07
C ASN A 85 17.00 8.53 9.42
N CYS A 86 16.57 9.54 8.66
CA CYS A 86 17.43 10.38 7.87
C CYS A 86 17.15 11.88 8.06
N PRO A 87 17.81 12.53 9.03
CA PRO A 87 17.55 13.94 9.32
C PRO A 87 17.86 14.86 8.13
N VAL A 88 16.98 15.80 7.84
CA VAL A 88 17.10 16.75 6.71
C VAL A 88 18.18 17.80 6.95
N ARG A 89 18.37 18.18 8.21
CA ARG A 89 19.38 19.15 8.63
C ARG A 89 20.49 18.42 9.39
N THR A 90 21.74 18.68 9.01
CA THR A 90 22.83 18.54 9.98
C THR A 90 22.60 19.63 11.02
N VAL A 91 22.17 19.24 12.22
CA VAL A 91 22.26 20.16 13.34
C VAL A 91 23.75 20.34 13.58
N ASN A 92 24.29 21.49 13.20
CA ASN A 92 25.55 21.89 13.77
C ASN A 92 25.26 22.04 15.27
N ALA A 93 25.89 21.25 16.13
CA ALA A 93 25.58 21.17 17.57
C ALA A 93 25.65 22.53 18.29
N ASN A 94 26.29 23.51 17.65
CA ASN A 94 26.45 24.88 18.13
C ASN A 94 25.44 25.89 17.53
N ARG A 95 24.51 25.48 16.66
CA ARG A 95 23.54 26.38 16.04
C ARG A 95 22.20 26.27 16.77
N LYS A 96 21.84 27.30 17.56
CA LYS A 96 20.51 27.42 18.17
C LYS A 96 19.44 27.35 17.07
N PHE A 97 18.49 26.43 17.23
CA PHE A 97 17.31 26.30 16.38
C PHE A 97 16.42 27.53 16.56
N GLY A 98 16.71 28.60 15.84
CA GLY A 98 15.95 29.84 16.02
C GLY A 98 16.07 30.89 14.93
N ASN A 99 16.82 30.67 13.85
CA ASN A 99 16.85 31.61 12.73
C ASN A 99 17.21 30.90 11.43
N GLN A 100 16.21 30.40 10.72
CA GLN A 100 16.36 30.13 9.30
C GLN A 100 15.00 30.17 8.59
N SER A 101 14.74 31.30 7.94
CA SER A 101 14.08 31.42 6.62
C SER A 101 13.23 32.70 6.52
N LYS A 102 13.88 33.84 6.27
CA LYS A 102 13.33 34.88 5.38
C LYS A 102 14.47 35.31 4.47
N ASN A 103 14.19 35.33 3.18
CA ASN A 103 15.04 35.72 2.05
C ASN A 103 15.91 34.57 1.52
N ASP A 104 15.36 33.84 0.54
CA ASP A 104 15.73 33.98 -0.89
C ASP A 104 14.57 33.47 -1.76
#